data_AF-A0AAE8MLI6-F1
#
_entry.id   AF-A0AAE8MLI6-F1
#
_cell.length_a   1.000
_cell.length_b   1.000
_cell.length_c   1.000
_cell.angle_alpha   90.00
_cell.angle_beta   90.00
_cell.angle_gamma   90.00
#
_symmetry.space_group_name_H-M   'P 1'
#
loop_
_entity.id
_entity.type
_entity.pdbx_description
1 polymer ?
#
loop_
_entity_poly.entity_id
_entity_poly.type
_entity_poly.pdbx_seq_one_letter_code
_entity_poly.pdbx_strand_id
1 'polypeptide(L)'
;MDSPSISQGDDKNPPVSEQERKKLRNRLSQRAFRRRQAECIRELRNRVNADQRPDSERVEALQKENQILRKQLIEVQTKMSRMLASVQMLSDSVSKTLDNTAAGDDLDERDGDAEDLRLVDDPGRKQSQQLYVSDSSLTSLDLESFDPSMLDFDTPFAPANIAAPVSGSGLTSEVVNVAGTNPFYSQIPNIWSHEYQMGMQPYLNAINATAESSLVLGKDYSFTNSPFSDHIQLLRRMLKNKLNTLGFIPNAHNPVQSVYQPVLMVLSMFNSMTRPDVMAWYAKTRFYHIIELTAWQLYPSSATFNKLHPRYRPTKAQLENAHPGIIDWIPFPSIRDRLIQLHSANPHIDQIFCDAVTGYVVEALMSDLILGAPQITVYVRVTDLINTMASGTSENESTIAVLPAPDITTLFSSPAFARAAFGKLNMDKGAGYYKIDPAFFEKYPELWDQASDLTATGMPLKPKYQKILTYPKPLDPSTVDTYRSFIDFSLDAANTISMSPAS
;
A
#
# COMPACT_ATOMS: atom_id res chain seq x y z
N MET A 1 16.36 -54.47 72.84
CA MET A 1 16.17 -54.18 74.27
C MET A 1 17.16 -53.10 74.66
N ASP A 2 16.62 -52.11 75.37
CA ASP A 2 17.23 -51.12 76.26
C ASP A 2 18.19 -50.03 75.74
N SER A 3 17.83 -48.82 76.18
CA SER A 3 18.39 -47.49 75.97
C SER A 3 19.82 -47.32 76.53
N PRO A 4 20.41 -46.12 76.39
CA PRO A 4 20.29 -45.19 77.51
C PRO A 4 20.11 -43.70 77.15
N SER A 5 19.45 -43.01 78.08
CA SER A 5 19.33 -41.57 78.24
C SER A 5 20.55 -40.98 78.98
N ILE A 6 20.82 -39.67 78.83
CA ILE A 6 20.93 -38.66 79.94
C ILE A 6 21.78 -37.41 79.57
N SER A 7 21.20 -36.27 79.96
CA SER A 7 21.73 -34.95 80.42
C SER A 7 22.49 -33.98 79.50
N GLN A 8 21.77 -32.88 79.19
CA GLN A 8 22.04 -31.50 79.65
C GLN A 8 23.46 -31.13 80.13
N GLY A 9 24.00 -30.09 79.48
CA GLY A 9 25.08 -29.24 79.97
C GLY A 9 24.97 -27.86 79.32
N ASP A 10 24.29 -26.96 80.00
CA ASP A 10 24.09 -25.54 79.69
C ASP A 10 25.42 -24.80 79.90
N ASP A 11 25.94 -24.09 78.89
CA ASP A 11 27.06 -23.16 79.10
C ASP A 11 26.80 -21.80 78.44
N LYS A 12 26.51 -20.84 79.32
CA LYS A 12 26.12 -19.46 79.04
C LYS A 12 27.34 -18.64 78.57
N ASN A 13 27.33 -18.23 77.31
CA ASN A 13 28.05 -17.02 76.88
C ASN A 13 27.10 -15.80 76.94
N PRO A 14 27.57 -14.62 77.40
CA PRO A 14 26.70 -13.48 77.68
C PRO A 14 26.05 -12.94 76.40
N PRO A 15 24.82 -12.39 76.46
CA PRO A 15 24.12 -11.93 75.28
C PRO A 15 24.84 -10.70 74.72
N VAL A 16 25.52 -10.88 73.58
CA VAL A 16 26.01 -9.78 72.73
C VAL A 16 24.89 -8.76 72.59
N SER A 17 25.14 -7.54 73.07
CA SER A 17 24.16 -6.45 73.06
C SER A 17 23.55 -6.33 71.66
N GLU A 18 22.22 -6.17 71.61
CA GLU A 18 21.46 -6.11 70.37
C GLU A 18 21.99 -5.01 69.40
N GLN A 19 22.58 -3.95 69.97
CA GLN A 19 23.28 -2.89 69.22
C GLN A 19 24.55 -3.39 68.52
N GLU A 20 25.34 -4.27 69.13
CA GLU A 20 26.54 -4.84 68.52
C GLU A 20 26.18 -5.83 67.41
N ARG A 21 25.11 -6.62 67.59
CA ARG A 21 24.57 -7.48 66.52
C ARG A 21 24.10 -6.65 65.32
N LYS A 22 23.45 -5.51 65.56
CA LYS A 22 23.00 -4.60 64.50
C LYS A 22 24.18 -3.94 63.77
N LYS A 23 25.22 -3.49 64.48
CA LYS A 23 26.45 -2.94 63.88
C LYS A 23 27.19 -3.99 63.03
N LEU A 24 27.31 -5.22 63.53
CA LEU A 24 27.94 -6.32 62.79
C LEU A 24 27.15 -6.68 61.53
N ARG A 25 25.80 -6.73 61.62
CA ARG A 25 24.92 -6.97 60.46
C ARG A 25 25.04 -5.89 59.40
N ASN A 26 25.10 -4.62 59.81
CA ASN A 26 25.32 -3.52 58.88
C ASN A 26 26.71 -3.57 58.23
N ARG A 27 27.76 -3.94 58.98
CA ARG A 27 29.11 -4.08 58.43
C ARG A 27 29.19 -5.21 57.40
N LEU A 28 28.53 -6.33 57.68
CA LEU A 28 28.44 -7.48 56.76
C LEU A 28 27.59 -7.15 55.53
N SER A 29 26.46 -6.47 55.68
CA SER A 29 25.62 -6.06 54.55
C SER A 29 26.33 -5.08 53.64
N GLN A 30 27.08 -4.11 54.19
CA GLN A 30 27.89 -3.18 53.38
C GLN A 30 29.05 -3.89 52.67
N ARG A 31 29.71 -4.85 53.33
CA ARG A 31 30.75 -5.67 52.69
C ARG A 31 30.18 -6.52 51.56
N ALA A 32 29.00 -7.11 51.77
CA ALA A 32 28.30 -7.88 50.74
C ALA A 32 27.85 -7.00 49.57
N PHE A 33 27.34 -5.79 49.85
CA PHE A 33 26.96 -4.82 48.82
C PHE A 33 28.17 -4.41 47.97
N ARG A 34 29.29 -4.04 48.61
CA ARG A 34 30.53 -3.69 47.89
C ARG A 34 31.08 -4.85 47.07
N ARG A 35 30.98 -6.09 47.59
CA ARG A 35 31.37 -7.30 46.84
C ARG A 35 30.50 -7.51 45.60
N ARG A 36 29.18 -7.41 45.73
CA ARG A 36 28.24 -7.53 44.59
C ARG A 36 28.44 -6.43 43.56
N GLN A 37 28.71 -5.21 44.00
CA GLN A 37 29.01 -4.09 43.10
C GLN A 37 30.31 -4.32 42.32
N ALA A 38 31.37 -4.80 42.99
CA ALA A 38 32.63 -5.13 42.32
C ALA A 38 32.47 -6.29 41.33
N GLU A 39 31.63 -7.27 41.64
CA GLU A 39 31.33 -8.41 40.78
C GLU A 39 30.52 -8.01 39.55
N CYS A 40 29.51 -7.14 39.71
CA CYS A 40 28.73 -6.55 38.61
C CYS A 40 29.62 -5.68 37.70
N ILE A 41 30.50 -4.85 38.26
CA ILE A 41 31.46 -4.05 37.48
C ILE A 41 32.42 -4.96 36.69
N ARG A 42 32.89 -6.06 37.30
CA ARG A 42 33.74 -7.04 36.62
C ARG A 42 32.98 -7.76 35.50
N GLU A 43 31.72 -8.11 35.73
CA GLU A 43 30.87 -8.74 34.71
C GLU A 43 30.58 -7.78 33.55
N LEU A 44 30.26 -6.51 33.83
CA LEU A 44 30.10 -5.47 32.82
C LEU A 44 31.38 -5.24 32.02
N ARG A 45 32.54 -5.19 32.68
CA ARG A 45 33.84 -5.10 31.99
C ARG A 45 34.13 -6.33 31.13
N ASN A 46 33.78 -7.53 31.61
CA ASN A 46 33.94 -8.75 30.84
C ASN A 46 32.99 -8.81 29.64
N ARG A 47 31.75 -8.30 29.76
CA ARG A 47 30.81 -8.16 28.64
C ARG A 47 31.34 -7.14 27.61
N VAL A 48 31.80 -5.98 28.07
CA VAL A 48 32.43 -4.95 27.22
C VAL A 48 33.69 -5.47 26.52
N ASN A 49 34.47 -6.35 27.16
CA ASN A 49 35.65 -6.97 26.55
C ASN A 49 35.31 -8.17 25.65
N ALA A 50 34.23 -8.91 25.93
CA ALA A 50 33.75 -10.01 25.09
C ALA A 50 33.04 -9.48 23.82
N ASP A 51 32.43 -8.30 23.89
CA ASP A 51 31.79 -7.61 22.77
C ASP A 51 32.78 -6.84 21.85
N GLN A 52 34.09 -6.90 22.09
CA GLN A 52 35.12 -6.32 21.20
C GLN A 52 35.41 -7.18 19.95
N ARG A 53 34.38 -7.72 19.28
CA ARG A 53 34.50 -7.87 17.82
C ARG A 53 34.22 -6.47 17.25
N PRO A 54 35.12 -5.87 16.47
CA PRO A 54 34.88 -4.54 15.93
C PRO A 54 33.55 -4.57 15.19
N ASP A 55 32.62 -3.67 15.53
CA ASP A 55 31.27 -3.62 14.95
C ASP A 55 31.31 -3.67 13.42
N SER A 56 32.38 -3.14 12.81
CA SER A 56 32.67 -3.22 11.38
C SER A 56 32.71 -4.66 10.84
N GLU A 57 33.38 -5.59 11.53
CA GLU A 57 33.55 -6.98 11.08
C GLU A 57 32.26 -7.80 11.31
N ARG A 58 31.54 -7.50 12.40
CA ARG A 58 30.22 -8.08 12.67
C ARG A 58 29.19 -7.61 11.64
N VAL A 59 29.19 -6.32 11.30
CA VAL A 59 28.32 -5.75 10.28
C VAL A 59 28.66 -6.34 8.90
N GLU A 60 29.94 -6.48 8.56
CA GLU A 60 30.34 -7.09 7.28
C GLU A 60 29.94 -8.58 7.19
N ALA A 61 30.12 -9.34 8.27
CA ALA A 61 29.68 -10.73 8.34
C ALA A 61 28.15 -10.87 8.21
N LEU A 62 27.39 -10.04 8.93
CA LEU A 62 25.94 -10.00 8.84
C LEU A 62 25.45 -9.54 7.46
N GLN A 63 26.18 -8.66 6.77
CA GLN A 63 25.89 -8.25 5.40
C GLN A 63 26.11 -9.40 4.41
N LYS A 64 27.22 -10.15 4.55
CA LYS A 64 27.48 -11.35 3.73
C LYS A 64 26.44 -12.44 3.98
N GLU A 65 26.07 -12.68 5.23
CA GLU A 65 25.00 -13.62 5.57
C GLU A 65 23.65 -13.18 4.99
N ASN A 66 23.32 -11.88 5.09
CA ASN A 66 22.13 -11.33 4.44
C ASN A 66 22.15 -11.53 2.91
N GLN A 67 23.28 -11.34 2.25
CA GLN A 67 23.41 -11.58 0.80
C GLN A 67 23.16 -13.05 0.45
N ILE A 68 23.69 -13.99 1.24
CA ILE A 68 23.50 -15.43 1.02
C ILE A 68 22.02 -15.80 1.25
N LEU A 69 21.42 -15.33 2.34
CA LEU A 69 20.00 -15.56 2.65
C LEU A 69 19.08 -14.98 1.58
N ARG A 70 19.40 -13.79 1.04
CA ARG A 70 18.66 -13.18 -0.09
C ARG A 70 18.73 -14.05 -1.33
N LYS A 71 19.91 -14.59 -1.66
CA LYS A 71 20.09 -15.48 -2.81
C LYS A 71 19.26 -16.76 -2.67
N GLN A 72 19.29 -17.38 -1.48
CA GLN A 72 18.49 -18.57 -1.19
C GLN A 72 16.99 -18.28 -1.26
N LEU A 73 16.57 -17.13 -0.76
CA LEU A 73 15.17 -16.74 -0.75
C LEU A 73 14.62 -16.44 -2.15
N ILE A 74 15.40 -15.78 -3.01
CA ILE A 74 15.07 -15.59 -4.44
C ILE A 74 14.92 -16.96 -5.10
N GLU A 75 15.80 -17.91 -4.81
CA GLU A 75 15.70 -19.28 -5.36
C GLU A 75 14.40 -19.97 -4.93
N VAL A 76 14.05 -19.90 -3.64
CA VAL A 76 12.80 -20.44 -3.10
C VAL A 76 11.58 -19.76 -3.73
N GLN A 77 11.58 -18.43 -3.84
CA GLN A 77 10.49 -17.68 -4.44
C GLN A 77 10.32 -18.04 -5.92
N THR A 78 11.41 -18.19 -6.67
CA THR A 78 11.39 -18.61 -8.08
C THR A 78 10.85 -20.04 -8.23
N LYS A 79 11.18 -20.95 -7.30
CA LYS A 79 10.61 -22.30 -7.25
C LYS A 79 9.11 -22.25 -6.91
N MET A 80 8.71 -21.43 -5.95
CA MET A 80 7.33 -21.30 -5.53
C MET A 80 6.45 -20.67 -6.62
N SER A 81 6.95 -19.65 -7.34
CA SER A 81 6.26 -19.07 -8.49
C SER A 81 6.09 -20.08 -9.64
N ARG A 82 7.10 -20.91 -9.90
CA ARG A 82 6.98 -22.02 -10.87
C ARG A 82 5.91 -23.01 -10.44
N MET A 83 5.91 -23.40 -9.16
CA MET A 83 4.91 -24.31 -8.62
C MET A 83 3.49 -23.71 -8.67
N LEU A 84 3.34 -22.41 -8.38
CA LEU A 84 2.06 -21.71 -8.48
C LEU A 84 1.54 -21.70 -9.91
N ALA A 85 2.40 -21.42 -10.89
CA ALA A 85 2.04 -21.47 -12.31
C ALA A 85 1.62 -22.89 -12.73
N SER A 86 2.33 -23.92 -12.26
CA SER A 86 1.92 -25.31 -12.49
C SER A 86 0.57 -25.62 -11.86
N VAL A 87 0.30 -25.16 -10.65
CA VAL A 87 -0.99 -25.35 -9.97
C VAL A 87 -2.12 -24.60 -10.68
N GLN A 88 -1.87 -23.40 -11.19
CA GLN A 88 -2.84 -22.65 -11.99
C GLN A 88 -3.15 -23.35 -13.31
N MET A 89 -2.13 -23.83 -14.02
CA MET A 89 -2.33 -24.63 -15.24
C MET A 89 -3.12 -25.92 -14.97
N LEU A 90 -2.86 -26.58 -13.85
CA LEU A 90 -3.62 -27.76 -13.42
C LEU A 90 -5.06 -27.39 -13.05
N SER A 91 -5.27 -26.27 -12.36
CA SER A 91 -6.59 -25.75 -11.99
C SER A 91 -7.41 -25.41 -13.24
N ASP A 92 -6.83 -24.70 -14.21
CA ASP A 92 -7.47 -24.33 -15.46
C ASP A 92 -7.80 -25.57 -16.31
N SER A 93 -6.90 -26.57 -16.30
CA SER A 93 -7.15 -27.86 -16.94
C SER A 93 -8.31 -28.62 -16.29
N VAL A 94 -8.40 -28.61 -14.95
CA VAL A 94 -9.48 -29.27 -14.20
C VAL A 94 -10.82 -28.57 -14.43
N SER A 95 -10.85 -27.23 -14.39
CA SER A 95 -12.05 -26.45 -14.73
C SER A 95 -12.52 -26.74 -16.15
N LYS A 96 -11.61 -26.79 -17.12
CA LYS A 96 -11.96 -27.10 -18.52
C LYS A 96 -12.51 -28.51 -18.70
N THR A 97 -12.03 -29.50 -17.93
CA THR A 97 -12.60 -30.86 -17.95
C THR A 97 -13.98 -30.93 -17.28
N LEU A 98 -14.21 -30.15 -16.23
CA LEU A 98 -15.51 -30.07 -15.55
C LEU A 98 -16.57 -29.41 -16.45
N ASP A 99 -16.22 -28.34 -17.16
CA ASP A 99 -17.10 -27.66 -18.12
C ASP A 99 -17.47 -28.58 -19.31
N ASN A 100 -16.52 -29.38 -19.80
CA ASN A 100 -16.79 -30.37 -20.85
C ASN A 100 -17.66 -31.55 -20.38
N THR A 101 -17.73 -31.80 -19.07
CA THR A 101 -18.58 -32.85 -18.49
C THR A 101 -19.99 -32.33 -18.22
N ALA A 102 -20.15 -31.03 -17.97
CA ALA A 102 -21.44 -30.38 -17.75
C ALA A 102 -22.24 -30.14 -19.05
N ALA A 103 -21.60 -30.13 -20.22
CA ALA A 103 -22.25 -29.95 -21.52
C ALA A 103 -22.79 -31.25 -22.15
N GLY A 104 -22.71 -32.38 -21.44
CA GLY A 104 -23.03 -33.71 -21.96
C GLY A 104 -24.37 -34.32 -21.55
N ASP A 105 -25.22 -33.61 -20.81
CA ASP A 105 -26.45 -34.19 -20.27
C ASP A 105 -27.60 -33.19 -20.38
N ASP A 106 -28.13 -33.02 -21.59
CA ASP A 106 -29.53 -32.64 -21.76
C ASP A 106 -30.01 -32.92 -23.19
N LEU A 107 -31.16 -33.62 -23.25
CA LEU A 107 -32.13 -33.79 -24.34
C LEU A 107 -32.14 -35.16 -25.05
N ASP A 108 -32.96 -36.04 -24.48
CA ASP A 108 -33.70 -37.07 -25.21
C ASP A 108 -35.16 -36.61 -25.46
N GLU A 109 -35.76 -37.19 -26.50
CA GLU A 109 -37.17 -37.14 -26.97
C GLU A 109 -37.64 -36.10 -28.04
N ARG A 110 -37.77 -36.63 -29.27
CA ARG A 110 -38.93 -36.63 -30.22
C ARG A 110 -39.43 -35.28 -30.79
N ASP A 111 -39.83 -35.11 -32.05
CA ASP A 111 -40.50 -35.99 -33.03
C ASP A 111 -40.49 -35.34 -34.46
N GLY A 112 -40.67 -36.15 -35.51
CA GLY A 112 -41.53 -35.83 -36.68
C GLY A 112 -41.09 -34.91 -37.84
N ASP A 113 -40.80 -35.55 -38.98
CA ASP A 113 -41.33 -35.28 -40.35
C ASP A 113 -40.86 -34.11 -41.25
N ALA A 114 -39.95 -34.45 -42.17
CA ALA A 114 -40.12 -34.60 -43.63
C ALA A 114 -40.61 -33.45 -44.58
N GLU A 115 -39.82 -33.30 -45.67
CA GLU A 115 -40.13 -32.88 -47.06
C GLU A 115 -40.34 -31.39 -47.40
N ASP A 116 -39.49 -30.82 -48.29
CA ASP A 116 -39.84 -30.59 -49.72
C ASP A 116 -38.64 -30.04 -50.55
N LEU A 117 -38.72 -30.23 -51.86
CA LEU A 117 -37.66 -30.35 -52.87
C LEU A 117 -37.69 -29.24 -53.95
N ARG A 118 -36.52 -29.02 -54.59
CA ARG A 118 -36.23 -28.55 -55.99
C ARG A 118 -36.30 -27.02 -56.28
N LEU A 119 -35.25 -26.34 -56.74
CA LEU A 119 -34.32 -26.44 -57.91
C LEU A 119 -34.89 -26.00 -59.27
N VAL A 120 -34.11 -25.13 -59.97
CA VAL A 120 -33.93 -24.83 -61.43
C VAL A 120 -33.53 -23.33 -61.55
N ASP A 121 -32.50 -22.83 -62.25
CA ASP A 121 -31.53 -23.35 -63.22
C ASP A 121 -30.25 -22.45 -63.31
N ASP A 122 -29.17 -23.05 -63.83
CA ASP A 122 -27.80 -22.56 -64.19
C ASP A 122 -27.82 -21.81 -65.56
N PRO A 123 -26.74 -21.47 -66.34
CA PRO A 123 -25.28 -21.57 -66.14
C PRO A 123 -24.38 -20.41 -66.62
N GLY A 124 -23.13 -20.42 -66.13
CA GLY A 124 -22.02 -19.57 -66.59
C GLY A 124 -20.60 -20.07 -66.19
N ARG A 125 -20.29 -21.31 -66.57
CA ARG A 125 -19.02 -22.10 -66.47
C ARG A 125 -17.73 -21.28 -66.77
N LYS A 126 -16.60 -21.43 -66.05
CA LYS A 126 -15.57 -22.51 -66.10
C LYS A 126 -14.77 -22.53 -64.76
N GLN A 127 -14.78 -23.58 -63.92
CA GLN A 127 -14.09 -24.90 -63.99
C GLN A 127 -12.55 -24.80 -64.09
N SER A 128 -11.70 -25.47 -63.32
CA SER A 128 -11.80 -26.44 -62.21
C SER A 128 -10.38 -26.73 -61.69
N GLN A 129 -10.17 -26.93 -60.38
CA GLN A 129 -9.69 -28.22 -59.85
C GLN A 129 -9.80 -28.27 -58.32
N GLN A 130 -10.36 -29.40 -57.88
CA GLN A 130 -10.81 -29.86 -56.57
C GLN A 130 -9.95 -31.15 -56.34
N LEU A 131 -9.55 -31.61 -55.16
CA LEU A 131 -10.35 -32.36 -54.16
C LEU A 131 -9.35 -33.06 -53.19
N TYR A 132 -9.65 -33.00 -51.88
CA TYR A 132 -9.64 -34.08 -50.84
C TYR A 132 -8.36 -34.66 -50.19
N VAL A 133 -8.34 -34.46 -48.86
CA VAL A 133 -8.20 -35.41 -47.71
C VAL A 133 -7.30 -36.65 -47.87
N SER A 134 -6.29 -36.74 -46.99
CA SER A 134 -5.90 -37.99 -46.30
C SER A 134 -5.15 -37.73 -44.99
N ASP A 135 -5.35 -38.69 -44.11
CA ASP A 135 -5.01 -38.91 -42.70
C ASP A 135 -3.49 -38.95 -42.36
N SER A 136 -3.22 -38.82 -41.04
CA SER A 136 -2.11 -39.38 -40.26
C SER A 136 -0.71 -38.71 -40.27
N SER A 137 -0.33 -38.12 -39.13
CA SER A 137 0.67 -38.74 -38.23
C SER A 137 0.87 -37.95 -36.91
N LEU A 138 0.60 -38.66 -35.82
CA LEU A 138 0.87 -38.30 -34.43
C LEU A 138 2.39 -38.14 -34.21
N THR A 139 2.81 -37.03 -33.59
CA THR A 139 4.13 -36.95 -32.94
C THR A 139 3.93 -37.02 -31.43
N SER A 140 4.10 -38.24 -30.93
CA SER A 140 4.34 -38.56 -29.53
C SER A 140 5.59 -37.81 -29.06
N LEU A 141 5.47 -36.95 -28.04
CA LEU A 141 6.62 -36.46 -27.29
C LEU A 141 6.60 -37.07 -25.89
N ASP A 142 7.72 -37.73 -25.64
CA ASP A 142 8.09 -38.62 -24.55
C ASP A 142 7.83 -38.01 -23.16
N LEU A 143 7.14 -38.78 -22.31
CA LEU A 143 6.99 -38.50 -20.89
C LEU A 143 8.21 -39.07 -20.17
N GLU A 144 9.31 -38.31 -20.11
CA GLU A 144 10.43 -38.72 -19.25
C GLU A 144 9.99 -38.78 -17.79
N SER A 145 10.35 -39.91 -17.19
CA SER A 145 9.95 -40.41 -15.88
C SER A 145 10.21 -39.41 -14.76
N PHE A 146 9.14 -39.07 -14.03
CA PHE A 146 9.24 -38.41 -12.73
C PHE A 146 9.89 -39.36 -11.72
N ASP A 147 11.07 -38.98 -11.21
CA ASP A 147 11.81 -39.73 -10.19
C ASP A 147 11.23 -39.42 -8.79
N PRO A 148 10.57 -40.39 -8.11
CA PRO A 148 10.00 -40.18 -6.79
C PRO A 148 11.05 -40.14 -5.66
N SER A 149 12.34 -40.35 -5.95
CA SER A 149 13.42 -40.24 -4.94
C SER A 149 13.71 -38.80 -4.49
N MET A 150 13.10 -37.79 -5.13
CA MET A 150 13.25 -36.38 -4.76
C MET A 150 12.45 -35.95 -3.50
N LEU A 151 11.74 -36.88 -2.85
CA LEU A 151 10.92 -36.67 -1.65
C LEU A 151 11.56 -37.20 -0.35
N ASP A 152 12.88 -37.32 -0.29
CA ASP A 152 13.54 -37.73 0.96
C ASP A 152 13.63 -36.54 1.93
N PHE A 153 12.59 -36.38 2.76
CA PHE A 153 12.54 -35.44 3.86
C PHE A 153 13.03 -36.12 5.15
N ASP A 154 14.33 -36.10 5.39
CA ASP A 154 14.88 -36.40 6.71
C ASP A 154 15.25 -35.10 7.43
N THR A 155 14.30 -34.56 8.20
CA THR A 155 14.61 -33.79 9.42
C THR A 155 13.40 -33.74 10.36
N PRO A 156 13.56 -34.02 11.66
CA PRO A 156 12.44 -34.29 12.55
C PRO A 156 11.83 -33.01 13.11
N PHE A 157 10.60 -32.68 12.71
CA PHE A 157 9.78 -31.71 13.42
C PHE A 157 8.95 -32.42 14.49
N ALA A 158 9.21 -32.09 15.75
CA ALA A 158 8.39 -32.51 16.88
C ALA A 158 6.98 -31.90 16.77
N PRO A 159 5.89 -32.67 17.01
CA PRO A 159 4.54 -32.16 16.88
C PRO A 159 4.14 -31.36 18.13
N ALA A 160 3.88 -30.06 17.96
CA ALA A 160 3.14 -29.29 18.95
C ALA A 160 1.64 -29.46 18.65
N ASN A 161 0.95 -30.22 19.51
CA ASN A 161 -0.50 -30.34 19.54
C ASN A 161 -1.18 -28.97 19.70
N ILE A 162 -1.97 -28.56 18.71
CA ILE A 162 -3.06 -27.60 18.92
C ILE A 162 -4.30 -28.16 18.21
N ALA A 163 -5.23 -28.66 19.02
CA ALA A 163 -6.54 -29.09 18.59
C ALA A 163 -7.49 -27.88 18.55
N ALA A 164 -8.15 -27.65 17.41
CA ALA A 164 -9.44 -26.95 17.34
C ALA A 164 -10.17 -27.34 16.04
N PRO A 165 -11.51 -27.35 16.04
CA PRO A 165 -12.31 -28.28 15.24
C PRO A 165 -12.63 -27.78 13.83
N VAL A 166 -12.76 -28.75 12.92
CA VAL A 166 -13.27 -28.61 11.57
C VAL A 166 -14.80 -28.64 11.60
N SER A 167 -15.43 -27.62 11.03
CA SER A 167 -16.82 -27.57 10.53
C SER A 167 -16.90 -26.30 9.69
N GLY A 168 -17.30 -26.22 8.43
CA GLY A 168 -17.84 -27.14 7.44
C GLY A 168 -18.46 -26.25 6.36
N SER A 169 -18.11 -26.48 5.09
CA SER A 169 -18.75 -25.96 3.86
C SER A 169 -18.71 -24.45 3.57
N GLY A 170 -17.98 -24.07 2.53
CA GLY A 170 -17.99 -22.72 1.93
C GLY A 170 -16.63 -22.33 1.34
N LEU A 171 -16.14 -23.04 0.33
CA LEU A 171 -14.88 -22.73 -0.35
C LEU A 171 -15.03 -21.52 -1.29
N THR A 172 -15.16 -20.32 -0.73
CA THR A 172 -14.84 -19.03 -1.38
C THR A 172 -14.53 -17.99 -0.30
N SER A 173 -13.29 -17.95 0.18
CA SER A 173 -12.81 -16.78 0.91
C SER A 173 -11.29 -16.75 0.88
N GLU A 174 -10.75 -15.88 0.02
CA GLU A 174 -9.42 -15.32 0.27
C GLU A 174 -9.43 -14.78 1.70
N VAL A 175 -8.55 -15.30 2.55
CA VAL A 175 -8.38 -14.81 3.92
C VAL A 175 -7.73 -13.43 3.83
N VAL A 176 -8.55 -12.41 3.59
CA VAL A 176 -8.18 -11.00 3.59
C VAL A 176 -8.13 -10.55 5.05
N ASN A 177 -6.94 -10.19 5.53
CA ASN A 177 -6.82 -9.43 6.78
C ASN A 177 -7.54 -8.08 6.61
N VAL A 178 -8.14 -7.59 7.70
CA VAL A 178 -8.75 -6.25 7.87
C VAL A 178 -7.85 -5.08 7.42
N ALA A 179 -6.54 -5.31 7.23
CA ALA A 179 -5.58 -4.36 6.67
C ALA A 179 -5.39 -4.41 5.13
N GLY A 180 -6.13 -5.26 4.40
CA GLY A 180 -6.05 -5.33 2.92
C GLY A 180 -4.76 -5.96 2.36
N THR A 181 -3.86 -6.46 3.21
CA THR A 181 -2.61 -7.12 2.80
C THR A 181 -2.78 -8.64 2.83
N ASN A 182 -2.63 -9.29 1.66
CA ASN A 182 -2.45 -10.75 1.58
C ASN A 182 -1.05 -11.09 2.13
N PRO A 183 -0.89 -12.04 3.07
CA PRO A 183 0.42 -12.44 3.63
C PRO A 183 1.41 -13.02 2.60
N PHE A 184 0.98 -13.22 1.34
CA PHE A 184 1.80 -13.78 0.26
C PHE A 184 2.22 -12.77 -0.83
N TYR A 185 1.86 -11.47 -0.73
CA TYR A 185 2.42 -10.44 -1.61
C TYR A 185 3.84 -10.11 -1.17
N SER A 186 4.76 -10.96 -1.62
CA SER A 186 6.20 -10.86 -1.42
C SER A 186 6.76 -9.57 -2.06
N GLN A 187 6.76 -8.48 -1.28
CA GLN A 187 7.93 -7.60 -1.21
C GLN A 187 9.17 -8.51 -1.08
N ILE A 188 10.27 -8.19 -1.75
CA ILE A 188 11.50 -8.99 -1.61
C ILE A 188 11.78 -9.11 -0.11
N PRO A 189 11.67 -10.31 0.48
CA PRO A 189 11.70 -10.39 1.94
C PRO A 189 13.09 -9.95 2.40
N ASN A 190 13.15 -9.14 3.46
CA ASN A 190 14.37 -8.53 4.01
C ASN A 190 14.96 -7.30 3.28
N ILE A 191 14.22 -6.66 2.37
CA ILE A 191 14.57 -5.31 1.88
C ILE A 191 13.87 -4.21 2.68
N TRP A 192 12.60 -4.41 3.03
CA TRP A 192 11.75 -3.42 3.71
C TRP A 192 11.11 -3.95 5.01
N SER A 193 11.56 -5.12 5.49
CA SER A 193 10.85 -5.93 6.50
C SER A 193 11.16 -5.58 7.96
N HIS A 194 11.99 -4.56 8.22
CA HIS A 194 12.38 -4.20 9.58
C HIS A 194 11.84 -2.83 9.99
N GLU A 195 11.24 -2.77 11.18
CA GLU A 195 10.82 -1.54 11.88
C GLU A 195 11.97 -0.52 12.06
N TYR A 196 13.22 -0.94 11.87
CA TYR A 196 14.43 -0.11 11.97
C TYR A 196 14.93 0.46 10.62
N GLN A 197 14.29 0.15 9.50
CA GLN A 197 14.62 0.74 8.19
C GLN A 197 13.83 2.02 7.99
N MET A 198 14.31 3.08 8.61
CA MET A 198 13.69 4.40 8.59
C MET A 198 14.65 5.41 7.96
N GLY A 199 14.08 6.35 7.20
CA GLY A 199 14.81 7.44 6.58
C GLY A 199 15.51 7.11 5.27
N MET A 200 16.34 8.05 4.85
CA MET A 200 16.84 8.15 3.48
C MET A 200 17.91 7.13 3.10
N GLN A 201 18.91 6.89 3.96
CA GLN A 201 20.02 6.00 3.59
C GLN A 201 19.56 4.54 3.41
N PRO A 202 18.71 3.98 4.30
CA PRO A 202 18.14 2.66 4.07
C PRO A 202 17.32 2.59 2.79
N TYR A 203 16.61 3.66 2.44
CA TYR A 203 15.81 3.74 1.21
C TYR A 203 16.67 3.63 -0.05
N LEU A 204 17.77 4.38 -0.10
CA LEU A 204 18.73 4.31 -1.22
C LEU A 204 19.34 2.91 -1.36
N ASN A 205 19.78 2.31 -0.25
CA ASN A 205 20.34 0.96 -0.24
C ASN A 205 19.33 -0.07 -0.76
N ALA A 206 18.07 0.08 -0.36
CA ALA A 206 16.98 -0.81 -0.73
C ALA A 206 16.56 -0.66 -2.20
N ILE A 207 16.48 0.56 -2.75
CA ILE A 207 16.23 0.76 -4.19
C ILE A 207 17.33 0.11 -5.02
N ASN A 208 18.61 0.36 -4.68
CA ASN A 208 19.73 -0.19 -5.42
C ASN A 208 19.71 -1.72 -5.44
N ALA A 209 19.43 -2.35 -4.28
CA ALA A 209 19.28 -3.80 -4.18
C ALA A 209 18.04 -4.34 -4.93
N THR A 210 16.95 -3.57 -4.96
CA THR A 210 15.72 -3.93 -5.67
C THR A 210 15.93 -3.88 -7.18
N ALA A 211 16.64 -2.88 -7.70
CA ALA A 211 16.95 -2.76 -9.12
C ALA A 211 17.70 -3.99 -9.66
N GLU A 212 18.66 -4.52 -8.90
CA GLU A 212 19.39 -5.75 -9.25
C GLU A 212 18.48 -6.98 -9.24
N SER A 213 17.58 -7.08 -8.26
CA SER A 213 16.69 -8.24 -8.08
C SER A 213 15.52 -8.25 -9.07
N SER A 214 14.94 -7.09 -9.38
CA SER A 214 13.82 -6.95 -10.31
C SER A 214 14.20 -7.34 -11.73
N LEU A 215 15.42 -7.01 -12.17
CA LEU A 215 15.97 -7.43 -13.47
C LEU A 215 16.11 -8.95 -13.59
N VAL A 216 16.44 -9.63 -12.49
CA VAL A 216 16.57 -11.10 -12.45
C VAL A 216 15.21 -11.80 -12.40
N LEU A 217 14.22 -11.20 -11.74
CA LEU A 217 12.89 -11.77 -11.53
C LEU A 217 11.86 -11.38 -12.61
N GLY A 218 12.22 -10.54 -13.59
CA GLY A 218 11.30 -10.03 -14.61
C GLY A 218 10.14 -9.21 -14.04
N LYS A 219 10.29 -8.65 -12.84
CA LYS A 219 9.30 -7.81 -12.16
C LYS A 219 9.65 -6.33 -12.37
N ASP A 220 9.54 -5.85 -13.61
CA ASP A 220 9.98 -4.51 -14.03
C ASP A 220 9.08 -3.34 -13.56
N TYR A 221 8.23 -3.58 -12.57
CA TYR A 221 7.14 -2.69 -12.17
C TYR A 221 7.08 -2.40 -10.66
N SER A 222 7.87 -3.07 -9.81
CA SER A 222 7.98 -2.76 -8.38
C SER A 222 9.28 -2.00 -8.11
N PHE A 223 9.18 -0.68 -7.94
CA PHE A 223 10.33 0.22 -7.89
C PHE A 223 10.67 0.65 -6.46
N THR A 224 9.68 0.69 -5.59
CA THR A 224 9.76 1.30 -4.25
C THR A 224 9.05 0.44 -3.19
N ASN A 225 9.06 0.90 -1.95
CA ASN A 225 8.24 0.39 -0.85
C ASN A 225 6.79 0.93 -0.85
N SER A 226 6.37 1.60 -1.91
CA SER A 226 5.09 2.31 -2.00
C SER A 226 4.34 1.87 -3.26
N PRO A 227 3.32 1.01 -3.14
CA PRO A 227 2.35 0.76 -4.20
C PRO A 227 1.87 2.03 -4.90
N PHE A 228 1.53 3.10 -4.16
CA PHE A 228 1.19 4.38 -4.78
C PHE A 228 2.28 4.89 -5.72
N SER A 229 3.51 4.96 -5.22
CA SER A 229 4.64 5.47 -5.99
C SER A 229 4.93 4.61 -7.21
N ASP A 230 4.81 3.29 -7.09
CA ASP A 230 5.04 2.36 -8.19
C ASP A 230 4.04 2.54 -9.32
N HIS A 231 2.73 2.62 -9.00
CA HIS A 231 1.69 2.92 -9.98
C HIS A 231 1.94 4.25 -10.68
N ILE A 232 2.20 5.32 -9.93
CA ILE A 232 2.38 6.66 -10.49
C ILE A 232 3.67 6.76 -11.33
N GLN A 233 4.77 6.13 -10.90
CA GLN A 233 6.01 6.08 -11.67
C GLN A 233 5.83 5.34 -12.99
N LEU A 234 5.17 4.17 -12.97
CA LEU A 234 4.87 3.41 -14.19
C LEU A 234 4.04 4.24 -15.16
N LEU A 235 2.95 4.83 -14.67
CA LEU A 235 2.04 5.66 -15.47
C LEU A 235 2.75 6.87 -16.08
N ARG A 236 3.60 7.55 -15.30
CA ARG A 236 4.44 8.65 -15.80
C ARG A 236 5.39 8.19 -16.90
N ARG A 237 6.03 7.02 -16.74
CA ARG A 237 6.94 6.44 -17.74
C ARG A 237 6.20 6.11 -19.04
N MET A 238 5.07 5.42 -18.95
CA MET A 238 4.24 5.05 -20.12
C MET A 238 3.73 6.30 -20.85
N LEU A 239 3.17 7.26 -20.11
CA LEU A 239 2.66 8.49 -20.68
C LEU A 239 3.76 9.31 -21.36
N LYS A 240 4.92 9.47 -20.72
CA LYS A 240 6.05 10.19 -21.28
C LYS A 240 6.55 9.54 -22.59
N ASN A 241 6.67 8.23 -22.60
CA ASN A 241 7.10 7.49 -23.79
C ASN A 241 6.11 7.70 -24.94
N LYS A 242 4.80 7.54 -24.69
CA LYS A 242 3.77 7.73 -25.71
C LYS A 242 3.75 9.16 -26.25
N LEU A 243 3.79 10.17 -25.36
CA LEU A 243 3.84 11.58 -25.77
C LEU A 243 5.07 11.89 -26.63
N ASN A 244 6.24 11.35 -26.28
CA ASN A 244 7.45 11.54 -27.07
C ASN A 244 7.34 10.88 -28.46
N THR A 245 6.76 9.68 -28.56
CA THR A 245 6.50 9.02 -29.84
C THR A 245 5.57 9.83 -30.74
N LEU A 246 4.61 10.53 -30.13
CA LEU A 246 3.67 11.43 -30.83
C LEU A 246 4.27 12.80 -31.16
N GLY A 247 5.57 13.02 -30.91
CA GLY A 247 6.25 14.28 -31.20
C GLY A 247 5.82 15.44 -30.31
N PHE A 248 5.36 15.17 -29.08
CA PHE A 248 4.96 16.21 -28.14
C PHE A 248 6.13 17.16 -27.83
N ILE A 249 5.92 18.47 -28.05
CA ILE A 249 6.91 19.52 -27.77
C ILE A 249 6.44 20.30 -26.53
N PRO A 250 7.16 20.24 -25.39
CA PRO A 250 6.72 20.81 -24.10
C PRO A 250 6.51 22.32 -24.02
N ASN A 251 6.72 23.07 -25.11
CA ASN A 251 6.62 24.53 -25.16
C ASN A 251 5.95 25.05 -26.45
N ALA A 252 5.31 24.19 -27.26
CA ALA A 252 4.54 24.68 -28.39
C ALA A 252 3.37 25.53 -27.86
N HIS A 253 3.23 26.77 -28.35
CA HIS A 253 2.18 27.71 -27.95
C HIS A 253 0.74 27.28 -28.31
N ASN A 254 0.52 26.00 -28.61
CA ASN A 254 -0.79 25.47 -28.92
C ASN A 254 -1.58 25.16 -27.62
N PRO A 255 -2.65 25.91 -27.31
CA PRO A 255 -3.49 25.65 -26.13
C PRO A 255 -4.19 24.29 -26.19
N VAL A 256 -4.27 23.67 -27.38
CA VAL A 256 -4.95 22.39 -27.64
C VAL A 256 -4.07 21.16 -27.29
N GLN A 257 -2.75 21.31 -27.18
CA GLN A 257 -1.80 20.24 -26.82
C GLN A 257 -1.20 20.47 -25.43
N SER A 258 -2.06 20.53 -24.43
CA SER A 258 -1.66 20.73 -23.03
C SER A 258 -1.41 19.38 -22.35
N VAL A 259 -0.20 19.14 -21.80
CA VAL A 259 0.17 17.89 -21.08
C VAL A 259 -0.78 17.56 -19.91
N TYR A 260 -1.51 18.55 -19.42
CA TYR A 260 -2.40 18.45 -18.27
C TYR A 260 -3.61 17.56 -18.54
N GLN A 261 -4.13 17.50 -19.77
CA GLN A 261 -5.26 16.63 -20.12
C GLN A 261 -4.86 15.14 -20.09
N PRO A 262 -3.78 14.72 -20.76
CA PRO A 262 -3.27 13.36 -20.62
C PRO A 262 -2.93 12.98 -19.17
N VAL A 263 -2.37 13.90 -18.38
CA VAL A 263 -2.10 13.69 -16.95
C VAL A 263 -3.39 13.48 -16.17
N LEU A 264 -4.39 14.35 -16.34
CA LEU A 264 -5.70 14.23 -15.70
C LEU A 264 -6.32 12.87 -16.00
N MET A 265 -6.32 12.49 -17.27
CA MET A 265 -6.88 11.23 -17.75
C MET A 265 -6.22 10.02 -17.09
N VAL A 266 -4.89 9.96 -17.07
CA VAL A 266 -4.13 8.86 -16.47
C VAL A 266 -4.29 8.80 -14.95
N LEU A 267 -4.28 9.95 -14.27
CA LEU A 267 -4.53 10.01 -12.82
C LEU A 267 -5.97 9.63 -12.47
N SER A 268 -6.93 9.92 -13.36
CA SER A 268 -8.34 9.53 -13.18
C SER A 268 -8.50 8.02 -13.34
N MET A 269 -7.86 7.41 -14.34
CA MET A 269 -7.81 5.96 -14.52
C MET A 269 -7.17 5.25 -13.33
N PHE A 270 -6.00 5.72 -12.88
CA PHE A 270 -5.31 5.16 -11.70
C PHE A 270 -6.27 5.01 -10.53
N ASN A 271 -6.93 6.13 -10.23
CA ASN A 271 -7.83 6.29 -9.12
C ASN A 271 -9.10 5.42 -9.31
N SER A 272 -9.77 5.48 -10.46
CA SER A 272 -11.01 4.72 -10.70
C SER A 272 -10.79 3.20 -10.66
N MET A 273 -9.65 2.73 -11.12
CA MET A 273 -9.33 1.30 -11.15
C MET A 273 -8.87 0.76 -9.80
N THR A 274 -7.97 1.47 -9.13
CA THR A 274 -7.29 0.91 -7.95
C THR A 274 -7.99 1.26 -6.64
N ARG A 275 -8.75 2.36 -6.64
CA ARG A 275 -9.30 2.99 -5.43
C ARG A 275 -10.67 3.62 -5.71
N PRO A 276 -11.68 2.84 -6.16
CA PRO A 276 -12.99 3.37 -6.50
C PRO A 276 -13.72 4.01 -5.30
N ASP A 277 -13.47 3.52 -4.09
CA ASP A 277 -14.07 3.96 -2.82
C ASP A 277 -13.73 5.41 -2.44
N VAL A 278 -12.62 5.94 -2.96
CA VAL A 278 -12.17 7.31 -2.70
C VAL A 278 -12.43 8.25 -3.88
N MET A 279 -13.15 7.84 -4.92
CA MET A 279 -13.35 8.69 -6.12
C MET A 279 -14.11 9.97 -5.80
N ALA A 280 -15.04 9.90 -4.86
CA ALA A 280 -15.75 11.07 -4.37
C ALA A 280 -14.80 12.13 -3.80
N TRP A 281 -13.71 11.70 -3.15
CA TRP A 281 -12.68 12.62 -2.65
C TRP A 281 -12.06 13.41 -3.81
N TYR A 282 -11.46 12.71 -4.78
CA TYR A 282 -10.76 13.32 -5.90
C TYR A 282 -11.66 14.20 -6.79
N ALA A 283 -12.91 13.77 -6.99
CA ALA A 283 -13.89 14.52 -7.76
C ALA A 283 -14.30 15.83 -7.06
N LYS A 284 -14.51 15.81 -5.73
CA LYS A 284 -15.05 16.96 -4.99
C LYS A 284 -13.97 17.96 -4.56
N THR A 285 -12.78 17.50 -4.17
CA THR A 285 -11.67 18.40 -3.78
C THR A 285 -10.94 18.98 -4.99
N ARG A 286 -11.36 18.63 -6.22
CA ARG A 286 -10.79 19.06 -7.50
C ARG A 286 -9.27 18.91 -7.51
N PHE A 287 -8.81 17.71 -7.83
CA PHE A 287 -7.42 17.25 -7.80
C PHE A 287 -6.39 18.01 -8.70
N TYR A 288 -6.63 19.27 -9.06
CA TYR A 288 -5.86 20.01 -10.06
C TYR A 288 -4.40 20.25 -9.65
N HIS A 289 -4.11 20.45 -8.37
CA HIS A 289 -2.71 20.63 -7.93
C HIS A 289 -1.82 19.42 -8.18
N ILE A 290 -2.37 18.21 -8.09
CA ILE A 290 -1.59 17.00 -8.38
C ILE A 290 -1.41 16.79 -9.88
N ILE A 291 -2.36 17.25 -10.69
CA ILE A 291 -2.23 17.29 -12.16
C ILE A 291 -1.09 18.26 -12.53
N GLU A 292 -1.07 19.46 -11.95
CA GLU A 292 -0.01 20.46 -12.17
C GLU A 292 1.36 19.93 -11.73
N LEU A 293 1.42 19.31 -10.55
CA LEU A 293 2.62 18.66 -10.02
C LEU A 293 3.13 17.58 -10.97
N THR A 294 2.25 16.67 -11.39
CA THR A 294 2.62 15.54 -12.26
C THR A 294 3.05 16.03 -13.64
N ALA A 295 2.39 17.07 -14.18
CA ALA A 295 2.79 17.72 -15.43
C ALA A 295 4.21 18.32 -15.34
N TRP A 296 4.52 19.04 -14.26
CA TRP A 296 5.87 19.55 -14.01
C TRP A 296 6.89 18.43 -13.85
N GLN A 297 6.55 17.37 -13.13
CA GLN A 297 7.41 16.20 -12.95
C GLN A 297 7.67 15.39 -14.25
N LEU A 298 6.79 15.49 -15.25
CA LEU A 298 6.99 14.88 -16.57
C LEU A 298 7.87 15.75 -17.47
N TYR A 299 7.59 17.05 -17.53
CA TYR A 299 8.29 18.05 -18.32
C TYR A 299 8.60 19.31 -17.48
N PRO A 300 9.71 19.29 -16.71
CA PRO A 300 10.09 20.44 -15.90
C PRO A 300 10.46 21.63 -16.80
N SER A 301 9.76 22.75 -16.64
CA SER A 301 10.05 24.02 -17.30
C SER A 301 9.58 25.18 -16.45
N SER A 302 10.02 26.41 -16.76
CA SER A 302 9.50 27.61 -16.08
C SER A 302 7.97 27.73 -16.23
N ALA A 303 7.42 27.32 -17.37
CA ALA A 303 5.98 27.36 -17.62
C ALA A 303 5.20 26.38 -16.72
N THR A 304 5.66 25.13 -16.58
CA THR A 304 4.99 24.14 -15.71
C THR A 304 5.25 24.43 -14.23
N PHE A 305 6.43 24.92 -13.87
CA PHE A 305 6.77 25.31 -12.50
C PHE A 305 5.93 26.49 -12.00
N ASN A 306 5.70 27.50 -12.85
CA ASN A 306 4.91 28.68 -12.48
C ASN A 306 3.43 28.35 -12.20
N LYS A 307 2.91 27.22 -12.70
CA LYS A 307 1.55 26.76 -12.36
C LYS A 307 1.49 26.03 -11.01
N LEU A 308 2.62 25.62 -10.44
CA LEU A 308 2.62 24.94 -9.15
C LEU A 308 2.19 25.88 -8.03
N HIS A 309 1.14 25.47 -7.32
CA HIS A 309 0.75 26.11 -6.08
C HIS A 309 1.91 26.10 -5.08
N PRO A 310 2.12 27.17 -4.29
CA PRO A 310 3.26 27.30 -3.38
C PRO A 310 3.49 26.09 -2.46
N ARG A 311 2.40 25.49 -1.96
CA ARG A 311 2.42 24.29 -1.10
C ARG A 311 2.94 23.01 -1.77
N TYR A 312 2.91 22.93 -3.10
CA TYR A 312 3.37 21.77 -3.86
C TYR A 312 4.72 21.98 -4.54
N ARG A 313 5.29 23.20 -4.48
CA ARG A 313 6.63 23.45 -5.01
C ARG A 313 7.65 22.52 -4.34
N PRO A 314 8.62 21.99 -5.10
CA PRO A 314 9.62 21.08 -4.55
C PRO A 314 10.46 21.77 -3.48
N THR A 315 10.68 21.10 -2.36
CA THR A 315 11.61 21.53 -1.31
C THR A 315 13.04 21.12 -1.66
N LYS A 316 14.01 21.66 -0.93
CA LYS A 316 15.40 21.25 -1.03
C LYS A 316 15.56 19.75 -0.74
N ALA A 317 14.88 19.23 0.27
CA ALA A 317 14.93 17.81 0.61
C ALA A 317 14.40 16.91 -0.52
N GLN A 318 13.34 17.33 -1.22
CA GLN A 318 12.82 16.60 -2.38
C GLN A 318 13.78 16.59 -3.58
N LEU A 319 14.53 17.69 -3.79
CA LEU A 319 15.46 17.81 -4.91
C LEU A 319 16.79 17.08 -4.68
N GLU A 320 17.25 17.00 -3.43
CA GLU A 320 18.56 16.42 -3.09
C GLU A 320 18.50 14.90 -2.83
N ASN A 321 17.32 14.36 -2.51
CA ASN A 321 17.21 13.02 -1.95
C ASN A 321 16.18 12.17 -2.70
N ALA A 322 16.53 10.91 -3.02
CA ALA A 322 15.55 9.97 -3.55
C ALA A 322 14.53 9.59 -2.46
N HIS A 323 13.25 9.53 -2.83
CA HIS A 323 12.16 9.25 -1.90
C HIS A 323 10.93 8.68 -2.63
N PRO A 324 9.99 8.03 -1.90
CA PRO A 324 8.72 7.60 -2.47
C PRO A 324 7.94 8.80 -3.03
N GLY A 325 7.61 8.76 -4.33
CA GLY A 325 6.96 9.87 -5.02
C GLY A 325 5.57 10.25 -4.49
N ILE A 326 4.93 9.36 -3.73
CA ILE A 326 3.66 9.66 -3.04
C ILE A 326 3.80 10.78 -2.00
N ILE A 327 5.00 10.97 -1.44
CA ILE A 327 5.26 12.05 -0.48
C ILE A 327 5.00 13.42 -1.14
N ASP A 328 5.26 13.56 -2.45
CA ASP A 328 5.07 14.81 -3.18
C ASP A 328 3.60 15.28 -3.21
N TRP A 329 2.66 14.36 -2.98
CA TRP A 329 1.22 14.63 -2.98
C TRP A 329 0.72 15.25 -1.67
N ILE A 330 1.60 15.42 -0.67
CA ILE A 330 1.28 16.11 0.57
C ILE A 330 1.57 17.62 0.40
N PRO A 331 0.61 18.53 0.63
CA PRO A 331 0.78 19.96 0.41
C PRO A 331 1.54 20.68 1.54
N PHE A 332 2.19 19.94 2.43
CA PHE A 332 2.81 20.48 3.63
C PHE A 332 4.31 20.27 3.55
N PRO A 333 5.10 21.30 3.14
CA PRO A 333 6.54 21.19 2.97
C PRO A 333 7.26 20.59 4.17
N SER A 334 6.94 21.01 5.40
CA SER A 334 7.60 20.49 6.61
C SER A 334 7.29 19.02 6.87
N ILE A 335 6.06 18.56 6.59
CA ILE A 335 5.69 17.13 6.70
C ILE A 335 6.43 16.33 5.63
N ARG A 336 6.50 16.83 4.38
CA ARG A 336 7.24 16.16 3.29
C ARG A 336 8.72 16.01 3.64
N ASP A 337 9.36 17.07 4.11
CA ASP A 337 10.78 17.05 4.45
C ASP A 337 11.07 16.03 5.57
N ARG A 338 10.20 15.97 6.59
CA ARG A 338 10.31 14.99 7.68
C ARG A 338 10.03 13.56 7.22
N LEU A 339 9.05 13.36 6.34
CA LEU A 339 8.80 12.04 5.74
C LEU A 339 10.00 11.56 4.92
N ILE A 340 10.66 12.45 4.18
CA ILE A 340 11.87 12.11 3.43
C ILE A 340 13.02 11.76 4.39
N GLN A 341 13.22 12.57 5.43
CA GLN A 341 14.31 12.35 6.37
C GLN A 341 14.13 11.08 7.21
N LEU A 342 12.90 10.80 7.64
CA LEU A 342 12.62 9.80 8.67
C LEU A 342 11.84 8.58 8.16
N HIS A 343 11.08 8.68 7.07
CA HIS A 343 10.15 7.62 6.62
C HIS A 343 10.33 7.16 5.17
N SER A 344 11.33 7.64 4.41
CA SER A 344 11.51 7.19 3.02
C SER A 344 11.53 5.66 2.89
N ALA A 345 12.22 4.96 3.80
CA ALA A 345 12.28 3.51 3.82
C ALA A 345 11.13 2.80 4.56
N ASN A 346 10.17 3.54 5.12
CA ASN A 346 9.13 2.96 5.95
C ASN A 346 8.16 2.11 5.11
N PRO A 347 7.97 0.81 5.40
CA PRO A 347 7.05 -0.04 4.63
C PRO A 347 5.58 0.39 4.72
N HIS A 348 5.22 1.23 5.69
CA HIS A 348 3.88 1.78 5.89
C HIS A 348 3.70 3.18 5.31
N ILE A 349 4.61 3.67 4.45
CA ILE A 349 4.55 5.03 3.91
C ILE A 349 3.22 5.37 3.25
N ASP A 350 2.60 4.40 2.57
CA ASP A 350 1.28 4.56 1.94
C ASP A 350 0.14 4.73 2.97
N GLN A 351 0.22 4.04 4.10
CA GLN A 351 -0.72 4.22 5.21
C GLN A 351 -0.53 5.60 5.87
N ILE A 352 0.71 6.03 6.07
CA ILE A 352 1.01 7.36 6.63
C ILE A 352 0.46 8.45 5.70
N PHE A 353 0.61 8.28 4.38
CA PHE A 353 0.02 9.17 3.39
C PHE A 353 -1.51 9.19 3.49
N CYS A 354 -2.16 8.03 3.54
CA CYS A 354 -3.62 7.96 3.67
C CYS A 354 -4.14 8.58 4.95
N ASP A 355 -3.45 8.38 6.08
CA ASP A 355 -3.77 9.00 7.35
C ASP A 355 -3.63 10.52 7.28
N ALA A 356 -2.57 11.02 6.64
CA ALA A 356 -2.35 12.45 6.45
C ALA A 356 -3.49 13.09 5.64
N VAL A 357 -3.85 12.51 4.49
CA VAL A 357 -4.93 13.02 3.64
C VAL A 357 -6.30 12.92 4.33
N THR A 358 -6.54 11.84 5.07
CA THR A 358 -7.75 11.67 5.89
C THR A 358 -7.83 12.73 7.01
N GLY A 359 -6.67 13.14 7.53
CA GLY A 359 -6.53 14.18 8.55
C GLY A 359 -6.65 15.62 8.03
N TYR A 360 -6.93 15.84 6.75
CA TYR A 360 -7.13 17.20 6.23
C TYR A 360 -8.41 17.81 6.78
N VAL A 361 -8.26 18.96 7.43
CA VAL A 361 -9.33 19.68 8.13
C VAL A 361 -9.37 21.16 7.73
N VAL A 362 -10.52 21.80 7.94
CA VAL A 362 -10.67 23.25 7.84
C VAL A 362 -11.25 23.77 9.14
N GLU A 363 -10.67 24.85 9.66
CA GLU A 363 -11.14 25.56 10.86
C GLU A 363 -12.30 26.50 10.52
N ALA A 364 -13.24 26.64 11.46
CA ALA A 364 -14.34 27.60 11.39
C ALA A 364 -14.87 27.93 12.78
N LEU A 365 -15.78 28.91 12.87
CA LEU A 365 -16.56 29.12 14.10
C LEU A 365 -17.71 28.12 14.15
N MET A 366 -17.99 27.55 15.33
CA MET A 366 -19.08 26.58 15.47
C MET A 366 -20.44 27.19 15.13
N SER A 367 -20.65 28.45 15.49
CA SER A 367 -21.86 29.22 15.16
C SER A 367 -22.09 29.42 13.66
N ASP A 368 -21.05 29.30 12.82
CA ASP A 368 -21.18 29.37 11.37
C ASP A 368 -21.73 28.07 10.77
N LEU A 369 -21.59 26.96 11.48
CA LEU A 369 -21.93 25.64 11.01
C LEU A 369 -23.18 25.09 11.70
N ILE A 370 -23.39 25.41 12.99
CA ILE A 370 -24.47 24.87 13.82
C ILE A 370 -25.30 26.00 14.43
N LEU A 371 -26.62 25.89 14.30
CA LEU A 371 -27.58 26.88 14.78
C LEU A 371 -27.55 26.95 16.31
N GLY A 372 -27.45 28.17 16.86
CA GLY A 372 -27.44 28.39 18.31
C GLY A 372 -26.15 27.95 19.02
N ALA A 373 -25.11 27.54 18.28
CA ALA A 373 -23.83 27.15 18.87
C ALA A 373 -23.00 28.37 19.32
N PRO A 374 -22.10 28.21 20.31
CA PRO A 374 -21.22 29.30 20.75
C PRO A 374 -20.18 29.66 19.67
N GLN A 375 -19.62 30.87 19.76
CA GLN A 375 -18.53 31.33 18.89
C GLN A 375 -17.17 30.75 19.33
N ILE A 376 -17.04 29.42 19.26
CA ILE A 376 -15.78 28.71 19.53
C ILE A 376 -15.18 28.21 18.22
N THR A 377 -13.85 28.17 18.15
CA THR A 377 -13.15 27.56 17.02
C THR A 377 -13.38 26.05 17.03
N VAL A 378 -13.75 25.54 15.88
CA VAL A 378 -13.90 24.12 15.59
C VAL A 378 -13.19 23.78 14.30
N TYR A 379 -12.95 22.50 14.05
CA TYR A 379 -12.48 22.02 12.76
C TYR A 379 -13.28 20.81 12.28
N VAL A 380 -13.38 20.69 10.96
CA VAL A 380 -14.13 19.61 10.29
C VAL A 380 -13.20 18.92 9.31
N ARG A 381 -13.16 17.58 9.34
CA ARG A 381 -12.42 16.81 8.32
C ARG A 381 -13.14 16.87 6.99
N VAL A 382 -12.38 17.15 5.94
CA VAL A 382 -12.91 17.22 4.57
C VAL A 382 -13.56 15.88 4.17
N THR A 383 -12.97 14.76 4.61
CA THR A 383 -13.42 13.41 4.23
C THR A 383 -14.78 13.08 4.82
N ASP A 384 -15.07 13.60 6.01
CA ASP A 384 -16.34 13.35 6.70
C ASP A 384 -17.50 13.99 5.93
N LEU A 385 -17.34 15.23 5.45
CA LEU A 385 -18.37 15.89 4.63
C LEU A 385 -18.54 15.20 3.27
N ILE A 386 -17.44 14.83 2.61
CA ILE A 386 -17.50 14.15 1.29
C ILE A 386 -18.24 12.81 1.40
N ASN A 387 -17.99 12.04 2.45
CA ASN A 387 -18.68 10.76 2.69
C ASN A 387 -20.19 10.95 2.86
N THR A 388 -20.60 11.98 3.62
CA THR A 388 -22.02 12.33 3.77
C THR A 388 -22.63 12.78 2.44
N MET A 389 -21.90 13.59 1.66
CA MET A 389 -22.34 14.06 0.35
C MET A 389 -22.54 12.92 -0.66
N ALA A 390 -21.70 11.88 -0.60
CA ALA A 390 -21.73 10.73 -1.51
C ALA A 390 -22.78 9.68 -1.13
N SER A 391 -23.32 9.73 0.10
CA SER A 391 -24.30 8.76 0.60
C SER A 391 -25.74 9.05 0.17
N GLY A 392 -25.99 10.16 -0.52
CA GLY A 392 -27.33 10.53 -1.00
C GLY A 392 -27.68 9.86 -2.32
N THR A 393 -28.77 9.10 -2.36
CA THR A 393 -29.43 8.71 -3.61
C THR A 393 -29.85 9.96 -4.38
N SER A 394 -29.66 9.92 -5.70
CA SER A 394 -29.86 10.99 -6.69
C SER A 394 -31.26 11.63 -6.75
N GLU A 395 -32.17 11.26 -5.85
CA GLU A 395 -33.58 11.69 -5.88
C GLU A 395 -33.84 13.02 -5.15
N ASN A 396 -32.89 13.52 -4.34
CA ASN A 396 -33.04 14.76 -3.55
C ASN A 396 -31.92 15.79 -3.79
N GLU A 397 -31.40 15.93 -5.01
CA GLU A 397 -30.41 16.97 -5.34
C GLU A 397 -30.99 18.41 -5.32
N SER A 398 -32.30 18.57 -5.19
CA SER A 398 -33.02 19.84 -5.34
C SER A 398 -33.25 20.64 -4.04
N THR A 399 -32.95 20.09 -2.86
CA THR A 399 -33.06 20.86 -1.60
C THR A 399 -31.79 21.65 -1.32
N ILE A 400 -31.84 22.97 -1.55
CA ILE A 400 -30.78 23.91 -1.17
C ILE A 400 -30.85 24.10 0.35
N ALA A 401 -29.96 23.43 1.09
CA ALA A 401 -29.78 23.69 2.52
C ALA A 401 -28.94 24.96 2.72
N VAL A 402 -29.31 25.77 3.71
CA VAL A 402 -28.59 26.98 4.10
C VAL A 402 -28.04 26.78 5.50
N LEU A 403 -26.75 27.04 5.70
CA LEU A 403 -26.13 27.02 7.02
C LEU A 403 -26.55 28.24 7.85
N PRO A 404 -26.61 28.14 9.20
CA PRO A 404 -26.17 27.01 10.03
C PRO A 404 -27.12 25.80 10.06
N ALA A 405 -26.59 24.58 10.18
CA ALA A 405 -27.36 23.36 10.34
C ALA A 405 -28.04 23.29 11.72
N PRO A 406 -29.20 22.61 11.87
CA PRO A 406 -29.90 22.51 13.16
C PRO A 406 -29.05 21.92 14.28
N ASP A 407 -28.24 20.91 13.96
CA ASP A 407 -27.38 20.21 14.90
C ASP A 407 -26.24 19.47 14.16
N ILE A 408 -25.26 18.98 14.93
CA ILE A 408 -24.07 18.28 14.41
C ILE A 408 -24.46 16.98 13.68
N THR A 409 -25.48 16.27 14.16
CA THR A 409 -25.94 15.03 13.52
C THR A 409 -26.47 15.33 12.12
N THR A 410 -27.29 16.37 11.98
CA THR A 410 -27.84 16.82 10.70
C THR A 410 -26.73 17.24 9.72
N LEU A 411 -25.67 17.90 10.21
CA LEU A 411 -24.51 18.27 9.39
C LEU A 411 -23.83 17.06 8.74
N PHE A 412 -23.72 15.93 9.45
CA PHE A 412 -23.05 14.71 8.98
C PHE A 412 -23.99 13.60 8.48
N SER A 413 -25.31 13.78 8.54
CA SER A 413 -26.29 12.83 8.01
C SER A 413 -27.00 13.35 6.76
N SER A 414 -27.13 14.67 6.57
CA SER A 414 -27.80 15.27 5.42
C SER A 414 -26.81 15.64 4.30
N PRO A 415 -26.93 15.04 3.09
CA PRO A 415 -26.10 15.42 1.95
C PRO A 415 -26.19 16.91 1.60
N ALA A 416 -27.36 17.54 1.77
CA ALA A 416 -27.58 18.95 1.46
C ALA A 416 -26.79 19.87 2.41
N PHE A 417 -26.87 19.64 3.72
CA PHE A 417 -26.09 20.42 4.71
C PHE A 417 -24.58 20.17 4.58
N ALA A 418 -24.17 18.92 4.30
CA ALA A 418 -22.77 18.61 4.06
C ALA A 418 -22.22 19.36 2.83
N ARG A 419 -22.99 19.44 1.73
CA ARG A 419 -22.62 20.26 0.55
C ARG A 419 -22.52 21.75 0.90
N ALA A 420 -23.49 22.28 1.66
CA ALA A 420 -23.50 23.68 2.07
C ALA A 420 -22.26 24.02 2.94
N ALA A 421 -21.89 23.13 3.86
CA ALA A 421 -20.68 23.28 4.67
C ALA A 421 -19.40 23.13 3.86
N PHE A 422 -19.32 22.14 2.97
CA PHE A 422 -18.17 21.94 2.09
C PHE A 422 -17.89 23.20 1.25
N GLY A 423 -18.94 23.82 0.70
CA GLY A 423 -18.85 25.08 -0.04
C GLY A 423 -18.48 26.27 0.84
N LYS A 424 -19.14 26.45 2.01
CA LYS A 424 -18.85 27.55 2.95
C LYS A 424 -17.40 27.54 3.43
N LEU A 425 -16.84 26.34 3.64
CA LEU A 425 -15.47 26.13 4.11
C LEU A 425 -14.43 26.16 2.96
N ASN A 426 -14.85 26.44 1.72
CA ASN A 426 -13.98 26.47 0.54
C ASN A 426 -13.16 25.18 0.35
N MET A 427 -13.72 24.03 0.73
CA MET A 427 -13.00 22.76 0.67
C MET A 427 -12.74 22.29 -0.77
N ASP A 428 -13.40 22.86 -1.76
CA ASP A 428 -13.18 22.63 -3.20
C ASP A 428 -12.03 23.46 -3.79
N LYS A 429 -11.51 24.45 -3.04
CA LYS A 429 -10.40 25.32 -3.47
C LYS A 429 -9.01 24.76 -3.14
N GLY A 430 -8.98 23.50 -2.71
CA GLY A 430 -7.76 22.72 -2.57
C GLY A 430 -6.89 23.13 -1.37
N ALA A 431 -5.61 22.77 -1.50
CA ALA A 431 -4.72 22.62 -0.37
C ALA A 431 -4.37 23.89 0.39
N GLY A 432 -4.66 25.09 -0.12
CA GLY A 432 -4.38 26.35 0.58
C GLY A 432 -5.19 26.55 1.87
N TYR A 433 -6.37 25.91 1.96
CA TYR A 433 -7.30 26.07 3.10
C TYR A 433 -7.16 24.98 4.16
N TYR A 434 -6.42 23.91 3.85
CA TYR A 434 -6.34 22.74 4.73
C TYR A 434 -5.31 22.97 5.84
N LYS A 435 -5.66 22.46 7.01
CA LYS A 435 -4.79 22.16 8.15
C LYS A 435 -4.81 20.64 8.40
N ILE A 436 -4.01 20.19 9.35
CA ILE A 436 -3.92 18.80 9.79
C ILE A 436 -4.60 18.63 11.15
N ASP A 437 -5.42 17.60 11.26
CA ASP A 437 -6.02 17.13 12.51
C ASP A 437 -4.91 16.78 13.52
N PRO A 438 -4.92 17.33 14.76
CA PRO A 438 -3.95 17.00 15.80
C PRO A 438 -3.75 15.49 16.03
N ALA A 439 -4.81 14.68 15.86
CA ALA A 439 -4.72 13.23 16.02
C ALA A 439 -3.72 12.56 15.05
N PHE A 440 -3.43 13.18 13.91
CA PHE A 440 -2.37 12.71 13.01
C PHE A 440 -1.00 12.77 13.68
N PHE A 441 -0.69 13.86 14.39
CA PHE A 441 0.58 14.02 15.09
C PHE A 441 0.65 13.23 16.40
N GLU A 442 -0.49 12.89 17.01
CA GLU A 442 -0.50 11.91 18.10
C GLU A 442 -0.05 10.53 17.62
N LYS A 443 -0.43 10.15 16.39
CA LYS A 443 -0.02 8.90 15.76
C LYS A 443 1.40 8.94 15.20
N TYR A 444 1.84 10.08 14.67
CA TYR A 444 3.17 10.30 14.08
C TYR A 444 3.87 11.55 14.67
N PRO A 445 4.30 11.52 15.95
CA PRO A 445 4.85 12.69 16.63
C PRO A 445 6.09 13.29 15.96
N GLU A 446 6.91 12.45 15.33
CA GLU A 446 8.12 12.83 14.61
C GLU A 446 7.85 13.73 13.38
N LEU A 447 6.63 13.70 12.85
CA LEU A 447 6.21 14.53 11.73
C LEU A 447 5.76 15.93 12.17
N TRP A 448 5.58 16.16 13.47
CA TRP A 448 5.10 17.44 13.99
C TRP A 448 6.17 18.52 13.97
N ASP A 449 5.85 19.67 13.38
CA ASP A 449 6.74 20.82 13.29
C ASP A 449 6.20 22.04 14.01
N GLN A 450 6.86 22.43 15.11
CA GLN A 450 6.46 23.56 15.95
C GLN A 450 6.52 24.90 15.20
N ALA A 451 7.40 25.03 14.20
CA ALA A 451 7.57 26.26 13.45
C ALA A 451 6.46 26.50 12.41
N SER A 452 5.66 25.48 12.10
CA SER A 452 4.67 25.52 11.03
C SER A 452 3.24 25.58 11.59
N ASP A 453 2.46 26.62 11.25
CA ASP A 453 1.03 26.74 11.59
C ASP A 453 0.17 25.80 10.71
N LEU A 454 0.37 24.50 10.87
CA LEU A 454 -0.29 23.45 10.09
C LEU A 454 -1.32 22.69 10.90
N THR A 455 -1.16 22.67 12.22
CA THR A 455 -2.03 21.90 13.11
C THR A 455 -3.31 22.69 13.36
N ALA A 456 -4.46 22.05 13.21
CA ALA A 456 -5.73 22.69 13.52
C ALA A 456 -5.89 22.93 15.03
N THR A 457 -6.64 23.98 15.35
CA THR A 457 -6.92 24.47 16.69
C THR A 457 -8.43 24.44 16.92
N GLY A 458 -8.84 24.21 18.17
CA GLY A 458 -10.24 24.14 18.55
C GLY A 458 -10.77 22.72 18.72
N MET A 459 -12.10 22.57 18.71
CA MET A 459 -12.77 21.28 18.97
C MET A 459 -13.09 20.54 17.66
N PRO A 460 -12.81 19.23 17.55
CA PRO A 460 -13.19 18.44 16.38
C PRO A 460 -14.72 18.29 16.29
N LEU A 461 -15.30 18.68 15.15
CA LEU A 461 -16.65 18.27 14.77
C LEU A 461 -16.55 17.05 13.86
N LYS A 462 -17.10 15.92 14.33
CA LYS A 462 -16.99 14.63 13.65
C LYS A 462 -18.27 13.81 13.70
N PRO A 463 -18.52 12.95 12.69
CA PRO A 463 -19.55 11.92 12.75
C PRO A 463 -19.22 10.84 13.78
N LYS A 464 -20.20 9.99 14.09
CA LYS A 464 -20.03 8.82 14.97
C LYS A 464 -18.99 7.83 14.44
N TYR A 465 -18.94 7.66 13.12
CA TYR A 465 -18.03 6.74 12.44
C TYR A 465 -17.24 7.50 11.40
N GLN A 466 -15.93 7.34 11.47
CA GLN A 466 -14.97 7.99 10.60
C GLN A 466 -14.31 6.94 9.72
N LYS A 467 -14.30 7.18 8.41
CA LYS A 467 -13.59 6.34 7.44
C LYS A 467 -12.19 6.88 7.21
N ILE A 468 -11.26 5.99 6.90
CA ILE A 468 -9.90 6.29 6.47
C ILE A 468 -9.82 5.98 4.97
N LEU A 469 -9.11 6.82 4.23
CA LEU A 469 -8.87 6.60 2.81
C LEU A 469 -7.98 5.36 2.60
N THR A 470 -8.31 4.54 1.62
CA THR A 470 -7.54 3.35 1.25
C THR A 470 -6.35 3.70 0.35
N TYR A 471 -5.38 2.81 0.27
CA TYR A 471 -4.23 2.85 -0.64
C TYR A 471 -4.33 1.73 -1.69
N PRO A 472 -3.67 1.83 -2.86
CA PRO A 472 -3.84 0.85 -3.93
C PRO A 472 -3.13 -0.44 -3.57
N LYS A 473 -3.61 -1.55 -4.13
CA LYS A 473 -2.86 -2.81 -4.12
C LYS A 473 -1.56 -2.65 -4.93
N PRO A 474 -0.53 -3.47 -4.69
CA PRO A 474 0.66 -3.50 -5.55
C PRO A 474 0.33 -3.77 -7.02
N LEU A 475 1.18 -3.28 -7.92
CA LEU A 475 1.05 -3.53 -9.36
C LEU A 475 1.09 -5.03 -9.67
N ASP A 476 0.16 -5.46 -10.51
CA ASP A 476 0.11 -6.80 -11.10
C ASP A 476 0.11 -6.70 -12.64
N PRO A 477 0.47 -7.78 -13.36
CA PRO A 477 0.54 -7.77 -14.83
C PRO A 477 -0.76 -7.31 -15.51
N SER A 478 -1.92 -7.72 -15.01
CA SER A 478 -3.22 -7.33 -15.59
C SER A 478 -3.46 -5.82 -15.46
N THR A 479 -3.12 -5.24 -14.31
CA THR A 479 -3.20 -3.78 -14.12
C THR A 479 -2.26 -3.04 -15.07
N VAL A 480 -1.03 -3.52 -15.25
CA VAL A 480 -0.04 -2.93 -16.16
C VAL A 480 -0.54 -2.95 -17.62
N ASP A 481 -1.07 -4.08 -18.06
CA ASP A 481 -1.60 -4.23 -19.42
C ASP A 481 -2.82 -3.33 -19.66
N THR A 482 -3.67 -3.19 -18.64
CA THR A 482 -4.81 -2.27 -18.72
C THR A 482 -4.35 -0.81 -18.84
N TYR A 483 -3.35 -0.40 -18.04
CA TYR A 483 -2.77 0.94 -18.13
C TYR A 483 -2.17 1.23 -19.51
N ARG A 484 -1.45 0.25 -20.06
CA ARG A 484 -0.87 0.35 -21.42
C ARG A 484 -1.97 0.56 -22.46
N SER A 485 -2.93 -0.35 -22.47
CA SER A 485 -4.01 -0.39 -23.46
C SER A 485 -4.84 0.88 -23.42
N PHE A 486 -5.13 1.40 -22.22
CA PHE A 486 -5.88 2.63 -22.06
C PHE A 486 -5.10 3.86 -22.54
N ILE A 487 -3.81 4.00 -22.19
CA ILE A 487 -2.98 5.13 -22.64
C ILE A 487 -2.86 5.13 -24.16
N ASP A 488 -2.62 3.96 -24.76
CA ASP A 488 -2.54 3.82 -26.22
C ASP A 488 -3.85 4.20 -26.88
N PHE A 489 -4.96 3.60 -26.46
CA PHE A 489 -6.29 3.88 -27.00
C PHE A 489 -6.65 5.37 -26.89
N SER A 490 -6.52 5.97 -25.71
CA SER A 490 -6.99 7.34 -25.49
C SER A 490 -6.16 8.39 -26.24
N LEU A 491 -4.84 8.20 -26.34
CA LEU A 491 -3.98 9.16 -27.06
C LEU A 491 -4.02 8.96 -28.58
N ASP A 492 -4.16 7.72 -29.06
CA ASP A 492 -4.31 7.46 -30.49
C ASP A 492 -5.68 7.94 -31.01
N ALA A 493 -6.75 7.75 -30.22
CA ALA A 493 -8.06 8.30 -30.53
C ALA A 493 -8.05 9.83 -30.58
N ALA A 494 -7.43 10.50 -29.59
CA ALA A 494 -7.35 11.96 -29.55
C ALA A 494 -6.56 12.54 -30.75
N ASN A 495 -5.48 11.88 -31.16
CA ASN A 495 -4.72 12.29 -32.36
C ASN A 495 -5.51 12.08 -33.64
N THR A 496 -6.19 10.95 -33.78
CA THR A 496 -7.02 10.65 -34.97
C THR A 496 -8.12 11.68 -35.14
N ILE A 497 -8.80 12.05 -34.05
CA ILE A 497 -9.83 13.10 -34.06
C ILE A 497 -9.24 14.47 -34.42
N SER A 498 -8.04 14.79 -33.91
CA SER A 498 -7.37 16.07 -34.18
C SER A 498 -6.85 16.20 -35.61
N MET A 499 -6.65 15.08 -36.31
CA MET A 499 -6.19 15.02 -37.71
C MET A 499 -7.32 14.96 -38.74
N SER A 500 -8.57 14.77 -38.31
CA SER A 500 -9.73 14.85 -39.22
C SER A 500 -9.95 16.29 -39.69
N PRO A 501 -9.96 16.56 -41.01
CA PRO A 501 -10.26 17.90 -41.51
C PRO A 501 -11.71 18.25 -41.17
N ALA A 502 -11.92 19.42 -40.55
CA ALA A 502 -13.25 20.01 -40.42
C ALA A 502 -13.86 20.09 -41.84
N SER A 503 -14.93 19.32 -42.05
CA SER A 503 -15.65 19.28 -43.33
C SER A 503 -16.55 20.49 -43.49
#